data_AF-A0ABD2ZI73-F1
#
_entry.id   AF-A0ABD2ZI73-F1
#
_cell.length_a   1.000
_cell.length_b   1.000
_cell.length_c   1.000
_cell.angle_alpha   90.00
_cell.angle_beta   90.00
_cell.angle_gamma   90.00
#
_symmetry.space_group_name_H-M   'P 1'
#
loop_
_entity.id
_entity.type
_entity.pdbx_description
1 polymer ?
#
loop_
_entity_poly.entity_id
_entity_poly.type
_entity_poly.pdbx_seq_one_letter_code
_entity_poly.pdbx_strand_id
1 'polypeptide(L)'
;MDFIGGLPKLGRKEVTLVVVDRLAKNAHFVGMSHPFTTTTVARIFLDQVHKLHGMPQSIVANRDKVVPVKELLKVGSGEQKSRKPKAILARRINKLKNAAEVQRFIKWKGKVEEEGTWEWATKIEKKFLGKNLEDKGA
;
A
#
# COMPACT_ATOMS: atom_id res chain seq x y z
N MET A 1 -15.54 -2.37 2.41
CA MET A 1 -14.30 -3.17 2.48
C MET A 1 -13.51 -2.65 3.66
N ASP A 2 -13.01 -3.53 4.51
CA ASP A 2 -12.22 -3.13 5.68
C ASP A 2 -11.17 -4.19 6.05
N PHE A 3 -10.21 -3.82 6.88
CA PHE A 3 -9.20 -4.72 7.42
C PHE A 3 -9.35 -4.80 8.94
N ILE A 4 -9.60 -6.01 9.44
CA ILE A 4 -9.58 -6.30 10.87
C ILE A 4 -8.21 -6.87 11.21
N GLY A 5 -7.41 -6.13 11.98
CA GLY A 5 -6.13 -6.57 12.52
C GLY A 5 -6.23 -6.94 14.01
N GLY A 6 -5.12 -7.40 14.59
CA GLY A 6 -5.02 -7.69 16.03
C GLY A 6 -5.72 -8.98 16.47
N LEU A 7 -6.07 -9.85 15.52
CA LEU A 7 -6.64 -11.16 15.82
C LEU A 7 -5.54 -12.12 16.33
N PRO A 8 -5.88 -13.06 17.24
CA PRO A 8 -4.98 -14.15 17.60
C PRO A 8 -4.49 -14.87 16.34
N LYS A 9 -3.19 -15.14 16.25
CA LYS A 9 -2.60 -15.74 15.04
C LYS A 9 -3.17 -17.13 14.82
N LEU A 10 -3.99 -17.27 13.79
CA LEU A 10 -4.36 -18.57 13.24
C LEU A 10 -3.39 -18.88 12.10
N GLY A 11 -2.33 -19.60 12.45
CA GLY A 11 -1.18 -19.85 11.57
C GLY A 11 -0.38 -18.58 11.31
N ARG A 12 -0.19 -18.21 10.04
CA ARG A 12 0.51 -16.96 9.62
C ARG A 12 -0.44 -15.79 9.36
N LYS A 13 -1.75 -15.97 9.55
CA LYS A 13 -2.76 -14.97 9.22
C LYS A 13 -3.14 -14.16 10.47
N GLU A 14 -2.96 -12.85 10.35
CA GLU A 14 -3.12 -11.88 11.45
C GLU A 14 -4.13 -10.78 11.12
N VAL A 15 -4.49 -10.67 9.84
CA VAL A 15 -5.42 -9.67 9.33
C VAL A 15 -6.51 -10.36 8.55
N THR A 16 -7.74 -9.92 8.72
CA THR A 16 -8.88 -10.39 7.93
C THR A 16 -9.38 -9.24 7.06
N LEU A 17 -9.34 -9.43 5.75
CA LEU A 17 -10.01 -8.58 4.79
C LEU A 17 -11.50 -8.90 4.81
N VAL A 18 -12.32 -7.90 5.11
CA VAL A 18 -13.77 -8.02 5.14
C VAL A 18 -14.35 -7.29 3.94
N VAL A 19 -15.11 -8.03 3.12
CA VAL A 19 -15.83 -7.48 1.97
C VAL A 19 -17.30 -7.78 2.12
N VAL A 20 -18.07 -6.73 2.37
CA VAL A 20 -19.54 -6.82 2.44
C VAL A 20 -20.11 -6.41 1.08
N ASP A 21 -20.85 -7.32 0.46
CA ASP A 21 -21.74 -6.96 -0.63
C ASP A 21 -23.08 -6.48 -0.05
N ARG A 22 -23.36 -5.20 -0.27
CA ARG A 22 -24.60 -4.56 0.20
C ARG A 22 -25.83 -4.98 -0.61
N LEU A 23 -25.65 -5.45 -1.84
CA LEU A 23 -26.76 -5.90 -2.69
C LEU A 23 -27.20 -7.30 -2.30
N ALA A 24 -26.27 -8.26 -2.28
CA ALA A 24 -26.57 -9.65 -1.90
C ALA A 24 -26.66 -9.86 -0.37
N LYS A 25 -26.40 -8.83 0.44
CA LYS A 25 -26.32 -8.89 1.92
C LYS A 25 -25.37 -9.97 2.44
N ASN A 26 -24.31 -10.27 1.67
CA ASN A 26 -23.32 -11.29 1.99
C ASN A 26 -22.00 -10.65 2.44
N ALA A 27 -21.27 -11.32 3.32
CA ALA A 27 -19.96 -10.89 3.78
C ALA A 27 -18.90 -11.96 3.50
N HIS A 28 -17.76 -11.55 2.96
CA HIS A 28 -16.60 -12.39 2.70
C HIS A 28 -15.50 -12.02 3.69
N PHE A 29 -14.97 -13.04 4.37
CA PHE A 29 -13.87 -12.90 5.32
C PHE A 29 -12.67 -13.63 4.75
N VAL A 30 -11.64 -12.88 4.36
CA VAL A 30 -10.42 -13.44 3.79
C VAL A 30 -9.24 -13.19 4.71
N GLY A 31 -8.73 -14.26 5.33
CA GLY A 31 -7.56 -14.18 6.19
C GLY A 31 -6.27 -13.95 5.37
N MET A 32 -5.49 -12.96 5.80
CA MET A 32 -4.27 -12.43 5.20
C MET A 32 -3.12 -12.37 6.23
N SER A 33 -1.89 -12.45 5.72
CA SER A 33 -0.64 -12.34 6.47
C SER A 33 0.11 -11.07 6.07
N HIS A 34 0.73 -10.38 7.04
CA HIS A 34 1.65 -9.28 6.72
C HIS A 34 2.98 -9.82 6.15
N PRO A 35 3.64 -9.06 5.26
CA PRO A 35 3.18 -7.83 4.62
C PRO A 35 2.25 -8.10 3.42
N PHE A 36 1.23 -7.28 3.22
CA PHE A 36 0.39 -7.29 2.02
C PHE A 36 0.41 -5.93 1.32
N THR A 37 0.23 -5.95 0.00
CA THR A 37 0.20 -4.75 -0.84
C THR A 37 -1.20 -4.58 -1.45
N THR A 38 -1.48 -3.39 -1.97
CA THR A 38 -2.73 -3.10 -2.70
C THR A 38 -2.95 -4.08 -3.86
N THR A 39 -1.88 -4.48 -4.55
CA THR A 39 -1.94 -5.47 -5.64
C THR A 39 -2.41 -6.84 -5.14
N THR A 40 -1.89 -7.29 -4.00
CA THR A 40 -2.32 -8.56 -3.38
C THR A 40 -3.80 -8.49 -2.98
N VAL A 41 -4.25 -7.37 -2.40
CA VAL A 41 -5.65 -7.15 -2.03
C VAL A 41 -6.55 -7.16 -3.26
N ALA A 42 -6.16 -6.45 -4.34
CA ALA A 42 -6.92 -6.41 -5.58
C ALA A 42 -7.05 -7.79 -6.21
N ARG A 43 -5.98 -8.59 -6.23
CA ARG A 43 -6.02 -9.96 -6.74
C ARG A 43 -6.95 -10.84 -5.92
N ILE A 44 -6.85 -10.79 -4.60
CA ILE A 44 -7.74 -11.54 -3.69
C ILE A 44 -9.20 -11.13 -3.92
N PHE A 45 -9.48 -9.84 -4.07
CA PHE A 45 -10.83 -9.35 -4.37
C PHE A 45 -11.35 -9.92 -5.69
N LEU A 46 -10.53 -9.92 -6.75
CA LEU A 46 -10.90 -10.47 -8.04
C LEU A 46 -11.16 -11.99 -7.97
N ASP A 47 -10.29 -12.72 -7.30
CA ASP A 47 -10.36 -14.18 -7.23
C ASP A 47 -11.49 -14.69 -6.33
N GLN A 48 -11.79 -13.97 -5.24
CA GLN A 48 -12.68 -14.46 -4.18
C GLN A 48 -14.05 -13.77 -4.16
N VAL A 49 -14.15 -12.51 -4.58
CA VAL A 49 -15.39 -11.74 -4.49
C VAL A 49 -15.97 -11.49 -5.87
N HIS A 50 -15.17 -10.97 -6.80
CA HIS A 50 -15.64 -10.64 -8.15
C HIS A 50 -16.15 -11.87 -8.90
N LYS A 51 -15.48 -13.02 -8.76
CA LYS A 51 -15.92 -14.27 -9.37
C LYS A 51 -17.33 -14.69 -8.95
N LEU A 52 -17.75 -14.32 -7.73
CA LEU A 52 -19.06 -14.71 -7.17
C LEU A 52 -20.15 -13.66 -7.44
N HIS A 53 -19.83 -12.36 -7.33
CA HIS A 53 -20.83 -11.28 -7.35
C HIS A 53 -20.71 -10.34 -8.55
N GLY A 54 -19.74 -10.56 -9.44
CA GLY A 54 -19.41 -9.64 -10.52
C GLY A 54 -18.65 -8.41 -10.04
N MET A 55 -18.47 -7.43 -10.92
CA MET A 55 -17.71 -6.22 -10.59
C MET A 55 -18.63 -5.18 -9.94
N PRO A 56 -18.34 -4.70 -8.71
CA PRO A 56 -19.19 -3.70 -8.09
C PRO A 56 -19.07 -2.36 -8.83
N GLN A 57 -20.11 -1.53 -8.74
CA GLN A 57 -20.06 -0.17 -9.30
C GLN A 57 -19.22 0.79 -8.45
N SER A 58 -19.17 0.58 -7.14
CA SER A 58 -18.39 1.36 -6.19
C SER A 58 -17.84 0.51 -5.07
N ILE A 59 -16.66 0.85 -4.56
CA ILE A 59 -16.06 0.23 -3.39
C ILE A 59 -15.82 1.32 -2.35
N VAL A 60 -16.36 1.11 -1.16
CA VAL A 60 -16.13 1.96 0.01
C VAL A 60 -15.14 1.23 0.91
N ALA A 61 -13.98 1.83 1.19
CA ALA A 61 -12.99 1.32 2.13
C ALA A 61 -12.90 2.21 3.36
N ASN A 62 -12.78 1.62 4.56
CA ASN A 62 -12.67 2.39 5.80
C ASN A 62 -11.36 3.21 5.79
N ARG A 63 -11.44 4.46 6.28
CA ARG A 63 -10.62 5.66 5.93
C ARG A 63 -11.07 6.39 4.67
N ASP A 64 -12.30 6.92 4.71
CA ASP A 64 -12.78 8.12 3.99
C ASP A 64 -12.36 8.32 2.53
N LYS A 65 -12.26 7.25 1.73
CA LYS A 65 -12.19 7.38 0.27
C LYS A 65 -13.09 6.35 -0.38
N VAL A 66 -14.24 6.81 -0.87
CA VAL A 66 -15.00 6.09 -1.89
C VAL A 66 -14.21 6.20 -3.18
N VAL A 67 -13.63 5.09 -3.63
CA VAL A 67 -12.83 5.06 -4.86
C VAL A 67 -13.68 4.40 -5.95
N PRO A 68 -13.97 5.08 -7.07
CA PRO A 68 -14.62 4.47 -8.22
C PRO A 68 -13.81 3.28 -8.74
N VAL A 69 -14.48 2.18 -9.07
CA VAL A 69 -13.82 0.96 -9.56
C VAL A 69 -12.94 1.21 -10.79
N LYS A 70 -13.35 2.13 -11.67
CA LYS A 70 -12.56 2.55 -12.85
C LYS A 70 -11.19 3.11 -12.47
N GLU A 71 -11.06 3.69 -11.29
CA GLU A 71 -9.81 4.25 -10.77
C GLU A 71 -8.89 3.16 -10.21
N LEU A 72 -9.45 2.10 -9.61
CA LEU A 72 -8.71 0.89 -9.24
C LEU A 72 -8.21 0.10 -10.46
N LEU A 73 -8.99 0.06 -11.54
CA LEU A 73 -8.60 -0.61 -12.78
C LEU A 73 -7.47 0.14 -13.53
N LYS A 74 -7.36 1.47 -13.37
CA LYS A 74 -6.19 2.25 -13.83
C LYS A 74 -4.91 1.91 -13.06
N VAL A 75 -4.99 1.26 -11.89
CA VAL A 75 -3.82 0.77 -11.14
C VAL A 75 -3.27 -0.53 -11.76
N GLY A 76 -4.07 -1.25 -12.56
CA GLY A 76 -3.62 -2.46 -13.27
C GLY A 76 -2.90 -2.18 -14.59
N SER A 77 -3.12 -1.00 -15.19
CA SER A 77 -2.41 -0.51 -16.40
C SER A 77 -1.54 0.71 -16.12
N GLY A 78 -1.34 1.02 -14.85
CA GLY A 78 -0.30 1.94 -14.39
C GLY A 78 0.99 1.17 -14.33
N GLU A 79 1.72 1.16 -15.43
CA GLU A 79 3.17 1.00 -15.45
C GLU A 79 3.73 1.48 -14.12
N GLN A 80 4.53 0.64 -13.47
CA GLN A 80 5.35 1.03 -12.33
C GLN A 80 6.40 2.01 -12.86
N LYS A 81 5.96 3.20 -13.30
CA LYS A 81 6.77 4.24 -13.90
C LYS A 81 7.85 4.48 -12.89
N SER A 82 9.06 4.10 -13.26
CA SER A 82 10.33 4.28 -12.54
C SER A 82 10.30 5.62 -11.79
N ARG A 83 9.75 5.65 -10.57
CA ARG A 83 9.66 6.86 -9.76
C ARG A 83 11.08 7.18 -9.36
N LYS A 84 11.67 8.21 -9.97
CA LYS A 84 13.04 8.63 -9.68
C LYS A 84 13.01 9.56 -8.47
N PRO A 85 13.75 9.27 -7.40
CA PRO A 85 13.87 10.18 -6.26
C PRO A 85 14.52 11.48 -6.75
N LYS A 86 13.98 12.61 -6.31
CA LYS A 86 14.49 13.96 -6.61
C LYS A 86 15.38 14.48 -5.47
N ALA A 87 14.93 14.33 -4.22
CA ALA A 87 15.65 14.75 -3.02
C ALA A 87 15.14 14.02 -1.78
N ILE A 88 15.93 14.01 -0.71
CA ILE A 88 15.51 13.58 0.62
C ILE A 88 15.09 14.84 1.38
N LEU A 89 13.82 14.91 1.77
CA LEU A 89 13.24 16.08 2.45
C LEU A 89 13.32 15.98 3.97
N ALA A 90 13.33 14.76 4.50
CA ALA A 90 13.47 14.54 5.95
C ALA A 90 14.06 13.16 6.24
N ARG A 91 14.62 13.01 7.43
CA ARG A 91 15.06 11.72 7.98
C ARG A 91 14.45 11.51 9.35
N ARG A 92 14.08 10.28 9.68
CA ARG A 92 13.71 9.89 11.04
C ARG A 92 14.33 8.54 11.41
N ILE A 93 14.66 8.39 12.69
CA ILE A 93 15.20 7.17 13.26
C ILE A 93 14.12 6.54 14.11
N ASN A 94 13.71 5.33 13.75
CA ASN A 94 12.78 4.55 14.54
C ASN A 94 13.60 3.58 15.39
N LYS A 95 13.56 3.75 16.71
CA LYS A 95 14.12 2.80 17.67
C LYS A 95 13.12 1.67 17.87
N LEU A 96 13.35 0.53 17.23
CA LEU A 96 12.51 -0.66 17.35
C LEU A 96 13.25 -1.69 18.18
N LYS A 97 12.81 -1.86 19.45
CA LYS A 97 13.26 -2.87 20.43
C LYS A 97 14.79 -2.96 20.62
N ASN A 98 15.55 -3.48 19.65
CA ASN A 98 17.01 -3.65 19.66
C ASN A 98 17.72 -3.13 18.38
N ALA A 99 17.03 -2.42 17.48
CA ALA A 99 17.60 -1.88 16.25
C ALA A 99 17.16 -0.43 15.99
N ALA A 100 18.08 0.39 15.47
CA ALA A 100 17.79 1.72 14.97
C ALA A 100 17.60 1.64 13.45
N GLU A 101 16.36 1.79 12.98
CA GLU A 101 16.06 1.77 11.55
C GLU A 101 15.79 3.19 11.03
N VAL A 102 16.42 3.53 9.91
CA VAL A 102 16.33 4.87 9.32
C VAL A 102 15.28 4.88 8.21
N GLN A 103 14.35 5.84 8.31
CA GLN A 103 13.45 6.18 7.22
C GLN A 103 13.79 7.55 6.66
N ARG A 104 13.68 7.67 5.33
CA ARG A 104 13.90 8.90 4.57
C ARG A 104 12.58 9.30 3.92
N PHE A 105 12.21 10.58 4.04
CA PHE A 105 11.08 11.15 3.32
C PHE A 105 11.58 11.60 1.95
N ILE A 106 11.11 10.95 0.90
CA ILE A 106 11.63 11.11 -0.46
C ILE A 106 10.68 11.99 -1.27
N LYS A 107 11.21 13.10 -1.81
CA LYS A 107 10.55 13.87 -2.87
C LYS A 107 10.71 13.12 -4.18
N TRP A 108 9.60 12.81 -4.84
CA TRP A 108 9.62 12.15 -6.14
C TRP A 108 9.67 13.16 -7.30
N LYS A 109 10.36 12.83 -8.39
CA LYS A 109 10.42 13.70 -9.58
C LYS A 109 9.03 13.83 -10.21
N GLY A 110 8.59 15.07 -10.47
CA GLY A 110 7.29 15.38 -11.07
C GLY A 110 6.10 15.37 -10.09
N LYS A 111 6.40 15.40 -8.78
CA LYS A 111 5.42 15.45 -7.69
C LYS A 111 5.68 16.67 -6.82
N VAL A 112 4.62 17.24 -6.24
CA VAL A 112 4.73 18.32 -5.24
C VAL A 112 5.40 17.79 -3.97
N GLU A 113 6.01 18.67 -3.17
CA GLU A 113 6.81 18.28 -1.99
C GLU A 113 6.00 17.50 -0.95
N GLU A 114 4.73 17.88 -0.79
CA GLU A 114 3.78 17.26 0.14
C GLU A 114 3.32 15.87 -0.30
N GLU A 115 3.56 15.49 -1.57
CA GLU A 115 3.32 14.14 -2.10
C GLU A 115 4.54 13.21 -1.92
N GLY A 116 5.52 13.60 -1.11
CA GLY A 116 6.64 12.72 -0.74
C GLY A 116 6.19 11.47 0.01
N THR A 117 7.02 10.41 0.01
CA THR A 117 6.72 9.18 0.77
C THR A 117 7.86 8.82 1.71
N TRP A 118 7.49 8.24 2.87
CA TRP A 118 8.43 7.66 3.81
C TRP A 118 8.87 6.28 3.32
N GLU A 119 10.15 6.15 3.02
CA GLU A 119 10.75 4.91 2.55
C GLU A 119 11.93 4.53 3.45
N TRP A 120 12.15 3.23 3.63
CA TRP A 120 13.30 2.72 4.37
C TRP A 120 14.60 3.05 3.62
N ALA A 121 15.62 3.53 4.35
CA ALA A 121 16.90 3.91 3.75
C ALA A 121 17.51 2.74 2.96
N THR A 122 17.53 1.54 3.55
CA THR A 122 18.02 0.30 2.93
C THR A 122 17.29 -0.06 1.63
N LYS A 123 15.97 0.17 1.57
CA LYS A 123 15.14 -0.11 0.40
C LYS A 123 15.44 0.87 -0.74
N ILE A 124 15.67 2.13 -0.42
CA ILE A 124 16.02 3.17 -1.40
C ILE A 124 17.44 2.98 -1.91
N GLU A 125 18.41 2.77 -1.02
CA GLU A 125 19.83 2.55 -1.36
C GLU A 125 20.00 1.34 -2.28
N LYS A 126 19.33 0.22 -1.98
CA LYS A 126 19.34 -0.98 -2.82
C LYS A 126 18.68 -0.76 -4.19
N LYS A 127 17.63 0.06 -4.25
CA LYS A 127 16.83 0.29 -5.47
C LYS A 127 17.42 1.36 -6.39
N PHE A 128 18.18 2.31 -5.84
CA PHE A 128 18.81 3.40 -6.57
C PHE A 128 20.33 3.39 -6.39
N LEU A 129 20.91 2.18 -6.45
CA LEU A 129 22.33 1.91 -6.29
C LEU A 129 23.18 2.89 -7.13
N GLY A 130 24.08 3.63 -6.48
CA GLY A 130 25.04 4.51 -7.15
C GLY A 130 24.58 5.95 -7.44
N LYS A 131 23.48 6.45 -6.87
CA LYS A 131 23.10 7.87 -6.98
C LYS A 131 23.16 8.57 -5.63
N ASN A 132 24.11 9.50 -5.48
CA ASN A 132 24.16 10.42 -4.36
C ASN A 132 22.95 11.37 -4.44
N LEU A 133 21.96 11.13 -3.57
CA LEU A 133 20.73 11.92 -3.47
C LEU A 133 20.81 12.97 -2.37
N GLU A 134 21.94 13.00 -1.65
CA GLU A 134 22.21 13.89 -0.52
C GLU A 134 22.74 15.26 -0.97
N ASP A 135 23.41 15.34 -2.13
CA ASP A 135 24.04 16.56 -2.64
C ASP A 135 23.07 17.55 -3.33
N LYS A 136 21.76 17.43 -3.13
CA LYS A 136 20.75 18.24 -3.85
C LYS A 136 19.86 19.11 -2.96
N GLY A 137 20.26 19.31 -1.71
CA GLY A 137 19.68 20.32 -0.83
C GLY A 137 20.61 21.52 -0.71
N ALA A 138 20.46 22.49 -1.62
CA ALA A 138 20.91 23.87 -1.46
C ALA A 138 19.72 24.77 -1.80
#